data_AF-A0A812WNN9-F1
#
_entry.id   AF-A0A812WNN9-F1
#
_cell.length_a   1.000
_cell.length_b   1.000
_cell.length_c   1.000
_cell.angle_alpha   90.00
_cell.angle_beta   90.00
_cell.angle_gamma   90.00
#
_symmetry.space_group_name_H-M   'P 1'
#
loop_
_entity.id
_entity.type
_entity.pdbx_description
1 polymer ?
#
loop_
_entity_poly.entity_id
_entity_poly.type
_entity_poly.pdbx_seq_one_letter_code
_entity_poly.pdbx_strand_id
1 'polypeptide(L)'
;MFSAIWFAGRLVPDPNGSAGLVVGLASGSTRHYAVYFWEIGMTLAILPENLTEHVPPSPEDGGFDLVFPAPEPEAMLDFGVALGEIIEARGWAVVQLSHANMLCESACREARSLRRFSGLRQELIPDYLGHGVRGKVQFLSGQRGRDDQANLQRLDSDFNVLAQAVAANSWHSMGFRSIGERSPTLLWVPYATRREEFSMEGDPLNDDDIEEGHLEEHLQFLRRRRLCCMLWLEEDGGEIRLTPGPRRPERAVSLPVGRRKLLVFRGDRMTFSYKPSGRFVVLQSWVLEPPAKFQVGKLEGHPMMKAEAMGIMNGRPHPEGDRVHIMSVMCRLPGGGSGPDQYWSMLLDGTDGMLSIPSGRWDTDLYCTKDAEHDEYGKCYTIHGAFVANEEIFSFDNGFFDIPHEEAMFMSPSQRVVMEDGYTVLYRGGYSKESLRGRSIGVFLGDTGSVRISVAPLQACITRPHVVPKKVAAIGRQQDFWHGQTVHYQEHRRAVIFALPRASDAKRPGNVTAQ
;
A
#
# COMPACT_ATOMS: atom_id res chain seq x y z
N MET A 1 24.83 27.25 -28.57
CA MET A 1 24.40 25.87 -28.89
C MET A 1 23.21 25.53 -27.99
N PHE A 2 22.09 26.25 -28.17
CA PHE A 2 20.83 26.02 -27.47
C PHE A 2 19.76 26.04 -28.56
N SER A 3 19.28 24.87 -28.96
CA SER A 3 18.22 24.74 -29.95
C SER A 3 17.29 23.60 -29.55
N ALA A 4 16.02 23.93 -29.38
CA ALA A 4 14.86 23.05 -29.35
C ALA A 4 14.67 22.14 -28.11
N ILE A 5 14.30 22.74 -26.98
CA ILE A 5 13.47 22.09 -25.96
C ILE A 5 12.22 22.96 -25.78
N TRP A 6 11.27 22.75 -26.67
CA TRP A 6 9.88 23.23 -26.64
C TRP A 6 9.05 22.07 -27.23
N PHE A 7 8.87 21.01 -26.45
CA PHE A 7 7.86 19.98 -26.74
C PHE A 7 6.54 20.42 -26.07
N ALA A 8 6.01 21.55 -26.53
CA ALA A 8 4.73 22.10 -26.11
C ALA A 8 3.68 21.81 -27.18
N GLY A 9 2.56 21.20 -26.76
CA GLY A 9 1.21 21.44 -27.27
C GLY A 9 1.04 21.89 -28.74
N ARG A 10 1.58 21.15 -29.72
CA ARG A 10 1.20 21.37 -31.11
C ARG A 10 -0.19 20.79 -31.31
N LEU A 11 -1.11 21.69 -31.63
CA LEU A 11 -2.53 21.43 -31.71
C LEU A 11 -2.95 21.52 -33.17
N VAL A 12 -3.28 20.38 -33.75
CA VAL A 12 -3.49 20.25 -35.19
C VAL A 12 -4.96 20.42 -35.51
N PRO A 13 -5.35 21.27 -36.47
CA PRO A 13 -6.69 21.25 -37.00
C PRO A 13 -6.89 20.02 -37.89
N ASP A 14 -7.88 19.18 -37.57
CA ASP A 14 -8.55 18.27 -38.52
C ASP A 14 -9.06 19.09 -39.75
N PRO A 15 -9.26 18.51 -40.95
CA PRO A 15 -10.09 19.11 -42.00
C PRO A 15 -11.46 19.68 -41.55
N ASN A 16 -11.95 19.37 -40.34
CA ASN A 16 -13.14 19.96 -39.73
C ASN A 16 -12.88 21.01 -38.63
N GLY A 17 -11.62 21.36 -38.33
CA GLY A 17 -11.24 22.41 -37.37
C GLY A 17 -11.00 21.97 -35.92
N SER A 18 -11.04 20.66 -35.61
CA SER A 18 -10.83 20.11 -34.27
C SER A 18 -9.34 20.05 -33.91
N ALA A 19 -8.97 20.41 -32.68
CA ALA A 19 -7.58 20.45 -32.20
C ALA A 19 -7.17 19.12 -31.53
N GLY A 20 -5.97 18.57 -31.84
CA GLY A 20 -5.43 17.33 -31.24
C GLY A 20 -4.01 17.44 -30.67
N LEU A 21 -3.67 16.61 -29.68
CA LEU A 21 -2.36 16.59 -29.00
C LEU A 21 -1.36 15.69 -29.76
N VAL A 22 -0.19 16.23 -30.11
CA VAL A 22 0.91 15.39 -30.61
C VAL A 22 1.41 14.46 -29.49
N VAL A 23 1.32 13.15 -29.70
CA VAL A 23 1.69 12.10 -28.73
C VAL A 23 2.93 11.31 -29.16
N GLY A 24 3.49 11.57 -30.34
CA GLY A 24 4.74 10.92 -30.76
C GLY A 24 5.08 11.09 -32.24
N LEU A 25 6.15 10.42 -32.67
CA LEU A 25 6.58 10.31 -34.06
C LEU A 25 6.30 8.89 -34.56
N ALA A 26 5.55 8.75 -35.65
CA ALA A 26 5.33 7.46 -36.29
C ALA A 26 6.54 7.14 -37.20
N SER A 27 7.15 5.97 -37.00
CA SER A 27 8.33 5.56 -37.76
C SER A 27 7.95 5.04 -39.17
N GLY A 28 8.55 5.63 -40.21
CA GLY A 28 8.39 5.24 -41.62
C GLY A 28 9.34 6.02 -42.54
N SER A 29 9.28 5.79 -43.86
CA SER A 29 10.10 6.48 -44.87
C SER A 29 9.82 7.99 -44.98
N THR A 30 8.66 8.41 -44.48
CA THR A 30 8.21 9.80 -44.34
C THR A 30 7.94 10.09 -42.86
N ARG A 31 8.45 11.22 -42.34
CA ARG A 31 8.20 11.63 -40.94
C ARG A 31 6.72 11.97 -40.78
N HIS A 32 6.02 11.21 -39.94
CA HIS A 32 4.65 11.50 -39.54
C HIS A 32 4.60 11.75 -38.02
N TYR A 33 3.71 12.64 -37.58
CA TYR A 33 3.40 12.82 -36.16
C TYR A 33 2.15 12.02 -35.81
N ALA A 34 2.18 11.30 -34.70
CA ALA A 34 0.99 10.70 -34.11
C ALA A 34 0.26 11.77 -33.30
N VAL A 35 -1.00 12.04 -33.65
CA VAL A 35 -1.80 13.13 -33.06
C VAL A 35 -3.09 12.54 -32.52
N TYR A 36 -3.30 12.70 -31.23
CA TYR A 36 -4.51 12.28 -30.53
C TYR A 36 -5.56 13.39 -30.56
N PHE A 37 -6.67 13.15 -31.24
CA PHE A 37 -7.80 14.08 -31.28
C PHE A 37 -8.79 13.75 -30.17
N TRP A 38 -8.94 14.66 -29.22
CA TRP A 38 -9.76 14.45 -28.03
C TRP A 38 -11.27 14.53 -28.27
N GLU A 39 -11.74 15.14 -29.37
CA GLU A 39 -13.18 15.18 -29.67
C GLU A 39 -13.69 13.82 -30.15
N ILE A 40 -12.87 13.13 -30.95
CA ILE A 40 -13.19 11.82 -31.53
C ILE A 40 -12.55 10.65 -30.76
N GLY A 41 -11.56 10.92 -29.90
CA GLY A 41 -10.85 9.92 -29.11
C GLY A 41 -9.92 9.00 -29.92
N MET A 42 -9.42 9.46 -31.08
CA MET A 42 -8.60 8.66 -31.99
C MET A 42 -7.21 9.27 -32.20
N THR A 43 -6.22 8.41 -32.42
CA THR A 43 -4.86 8.82 -32.83
C THR A 43 -4.72 8.66 -34.34
N LEU A 44 -4.33 9.73 -35.03
CA LEU A 44 -4.06 9.72 -36.47
C LEU A 44 -2.60 10.06 -36.74
N ALA A 45 -2.03 9.51 -37.82
CA ALA A 45 -0.72 9.89 -38.32
C ALA A 45 -0.87 11.08 -39.28
N ILE A 46 -0.24 12.20 -38.97
CA ILE A 46 -0.37 13.45 -39.73
C ILE A 46 1.00 13.90 -40.24
N LEU A 47 1.04 14.34 -41.49
CA LEU A 47 2.23 14.90 -42.11
C LEU A 47 2.57 16.28 -41.47
N PRO A 48 3.85 16.61 -41.28
CA PRO A 48 4.29 17.87 -40.67
C PRO A 48 3.70 19.12 -41.35
N GLU A 49 3.50 19.06 -42.66
CA GLU A 49 2.98 20.14 -43.50
C GLU A 49 1.51 20.50 -43.16
N ASN A 50 0.78 19.55 -42.58
CA ASN A 50 -0.61 19.72 -42.18
C ASN A 50 -0.74 20.12 -40.70
N LEU A 51 0.38 20.34 -40.00
CA LEU A 51 0.39 20.80 -38.62
C LEU A 51 0.52 22.32 -38.58
N THR A 52 -0.38 22.98 -37.87
CA THR A 52 -0.22 24.38 -37.47
C THR A 52 -0.06 24.46 -35.96
N GLU A 53 0.71 25.42 -35.48
CA GLU A 53 0.84 25.68 -34.05
C GLU A 53 -0.42 26.41 -33.57
N HIS A 54 -1.02 25.92 -32.49
CA HIS A 54 -2.16 26.58 -31.85
C HIS A 54 -1.68 27.11 -30.50
N VAL A 55 -1.89 28.40 -30.30
CA VAL A 55 -1.74 29.02 -28.98
C VAL A 55 -3.14 29.06 -28.38
N PRO A 56 -3.43 28.29 -27.31
CA PRO A 56 -4.74 28.34 -26.69
C PRO A 56 -5.01 29.74 -26.11
N PRO A 57 -6.27 30.15 -25.99
CA PRO A 57 -6.62 31.37 -25.25
C PRO A 57 -6.05 31.35 -23.83
N SER A 58 -6.00 32.52 -23.19
CA SER A 58 -5.65 32.56 -21.77
C SER A 58 -6.69 31.83 -20.93
N PRO A 59 -6.36 31.30 -19.74
CA PRO A 59 -7.36 30.70 -18.85
C PRO A 59 -8.50 31.64 -18.47
N GLU A 60 -8.24 32.95 -18.37
CA GLU A 60 -9.26 33.97 -18.07
C GLU A 60 -10.28 34.10 -19.22
N ASP A 61 -9.85 33.81 -20.45
CA ASP A 61 -10.69 33.80 -21.65
C ASP A 61 -11.28 32.40 -21.97
N GLY A 62 -11.19 31.43 -21.05
CA GLY A 62 -11.71 30.06 -21.26
C GLY A 62 -10.70 29.04 -21.81
N GLY A 63 -9.46 29.44 -22.02
CA GLY A 63 -8.38 28.57 -22.47
C GLY A 63 -7.74 27.75 -21.36
N PHE A 64 -6.44 27.50 -21.46
CA PHE A 64 -5.68 26.68 -20.51
C PHE A 64 -4.18 26.95 -20.67
N ASP A 65 -3.38 26.60 -19.67
CA ASP A 65 -1.93 26.82 -19.69
C ASP A 65 -1.17 25.59 -20.16
N LEU A 66 -1.62 24.41 -19.74
CA LEU A 66 -0.97 23.14 -20.01
C LEU A 66 -1.98 22.09 -20.46
N VAL A 67 -1.51 21.11 -21.22
CA VAL A 67 -2.26 19.89 -21.53
C VAL A 67 -1.74 18.78 -20.63
N PHE A 68 -2.66 17.96 -20.10
CA PHE A 68 -2.31 16.80 -19.30
C PHE A 68 -1.53 15.80 -20.17
N PRO A 69 -0.35 15.35 -19.73
CA PRO A 69 0.57 14.59 -20.58
C PRO A 69 0.05 13.20 -20.90
N ALA A 70 0.58 12.62 -21.97
CA ALA A 70 0.47 11.18 -22.23
C ALA A 70 1.19 10.40 -21.10
N PRO A 71 0.85 9.12 -20.86
CA PRO A 71 1.45 8.30 -19.81
C PRO A 71 2.88 7.83 -20.16
N GLU A 72 3.75 8.76 -20.56
CA GLU A 72 5.16 8.56 -20.84
C GLU A 72 6.02 9.26 -19.76
N PRO A 73 7.08 8.61 -19.22
CA PRO A 73 7.84 9.16 -18.11
C PRO A 73 8.46 10.55 -18.37
N GLU A 74 8.98 10.79 -19.58
CA GLU A 74 9.60 12.07 -19.95
C GLU A 74 8.57 13.21 -19.98
N ALA A 75 7.43 12.97 -20.66
CA ALA A 75 6.33 13.93 -20.73
C ALA A 75 5.76 14.28 -19.35
N MET A 76 5.75 13.31 -18.42
CA MET A 76 5.31 13.53 -17.04
C MET A 76 6.25 14.43 -16.24
N LEU A 77 7.56 14.25 -16.41
CA LEU A 77 8.55 15.08 -15.72
C LEU A 77 8.48 16.52 -16.21
N ASP A 78 8.44 16.72 -17.53
CA ASP A 78 8.34 18.04 -18.15
C ASP A 78 7.05 18.76 -17.75
N PHE A 79 5.92 18.03 -17.73
CA PHE A 79 4.66 18.55 -17.23
C PHE A 79 4.75 18.99 -15.77
N GLY A 80 5.38 18.19 -14.90
CA GLY A 80 5.56 18.52 -13.49
C GLY A 80 6.40 19.78 -13.27
N VAL A 81 7.46 19.96 -14.05
CA VAL A 81 8.31 21.17 -14.03
C VAL A 81 7.52 22.39 -14.49
N ALA A 82 6.89 22.33 -15.66
CA ALA A 82 6.12 23.44 -16.22
C ALA A 82 4.95 23.85 -15.31
N LEU A 83 4.23 22.88 -14.75
CA LEU A 83 3.16 23.14 -13.79
C LEU A 83 3.69 23.82 -12.53
N GLY A 84 4.85 23.37 -12.03
CA GLY A 84 5.53 23.97 -10.89
C GLY A 84 5.88 25.44 -11.12
N GLU A 85 6.46 25.78 -12.26
CA GLU A 85 6.84 27.16 -12.63
C GLU A 85 5.62 28.09 -12.73
N ILE A 86 4.53 27.61 -13.34
CA ILE A 86 3.29 28.40 -13.45
C ILE A 86 2.68 28.64 -12.06
N ILE A 87 2.62 27.61 -11.22
CA ILE A 87 2.10 27.73 -9.85
C ILE A 87 3.02 28.62 -9.00
N GLU A 88 4.34 28.59 -9.19
CA GLU A 88 5.26 29.49 -8.51
C GLU A 88 4.98 30.96 -8.87
N ALA A 89 4.78 31.24 -10.15
CA ALA A 89 4.61 32.60 -10.67
C ALA A 89 3.29 33.26 -10.22
N ARG A 90 2.17 32.53 -10.22
CA ARG A 90 0.84 33.12 -9.95
C ARG A 90 -0.03 32.36 -8.93
N GLY A 91 0.40 31.19 -8.47
CA GLY A 91 -0.28 30.39 -7.45
C GLY A 91 -1.35 29.41 -7.96
N TRP A 92 -1.63 29.38 -9.27
CA TRP A 92 -2.65 28.52 -9.87
C TRP A 92 -2.36 28.19 -11.34
N ALA A 93 -2.97 27.13 -11.86
CA ALA A 93 -2.87 26.66 -13.24
C ALA A 93 -4.14 25.98 -13.72
N VAL A 94 -4.51 26.20 -14.98
CA VAL A 94 -5.60 25.47 -15.65
C VAL A 94 -4.98 24.48 -16.62
N VAL A 95 -5.23 23.20 -16.35
CA VAL A 95 -4.73 22.07 -17.13
C VAL A 95 -5.89 21.50 -17.95
N GLN A 96 -5.68 21.34 -19.25
CA GLN A 96 -6.62 20.68 -20.15
C GLN A 96 -6.39 19.17 -20.12
N LEU A 97 -7.37 18.38 -19.68
CA LEU A 97 -7.28 16.93 -19.77
C LEU A 97 -7.28 16.45 -21.22
N SER A 98 -6.45 15.46 -21.49
CA SER A 98 -6.30 14.80 -22.78
C SER A 98 -7.39 13.76 -23.06
N HIS A 99 -8.19 13.35 -22.07
CA HIS A 99 -9.26 12.37 -22.26
C HIS A 99 -10.37 12.85 -23.21
N ALA A 100 -11.07 11.89 -23.84
CA ALA A 100 -12.23 12.16 -24.68
C ALA A 100 -13.44 12.67 -23.88
N ASN A 101 -14.29 13.48 -24.51
CA ASN A 101 -15.51 14.01 -23.89
C ASN A 101 -16.44 12.91 -23.34
N MET A 102 -16.54 11.78 -24.04
CA MET A 102 -17.36 10.64 -23.63
C MET A 102 -16.96 10.06 -22.25
N LEU A 103 -15.68 10.16 -21.86
CA LEU A 103 -15.23 9.72 -20.54
C LEU A 103 -15.86 10.58 -19.44
N CYS A 104 -15.80 11.91 -19.59
CA CYS A 104 -16.38 12.85 -18.63
C CYS A 104 -17.91 12.72 -18.54
N GLU A 105 -18.58 12.54 -19.68
CA GLU A 105 -20.04 12.33 -19.72
C GLU A 105 -20.44 11.02 -19.04
N SER A 106 -19.67 9.95 -19.23
CA SER A 106 -19.94 8.66 -18.60
C SER A 106 -19.65 8.71 -17.11
N ALA A 107 -18.54 9.32 -16.68
CA ALA A 107 -18.25 9.57 -15.27
C ALA A 107 -19.31 10.47 -14.60
N CYS A 108 -19.86 11.45 -15.31
CA CYS A 108 -20.96 12.27 -14.83
C CYS A 108 -22.25 11.46 -14.61
N ARG A 109 -22.54 10.48 -15.48
CA ARG A 109 -23.66 9.55 -15.30
C ARG A 109 -23.45 8.61 -14.12
N GLU A 110 -22.23 8.08 -13.95
CA GLU A 110 -21.84 7.28 -12.78
C GLU A 110 -21.98 8.08 -11.49
N ALA A 111 -21.44 9.31 -11.43
CA ALA A 111 -21.54 10.17 -10.25
C ALA A 111 -22.99 10.40 -9.80
N ARG A 112 -23.90 10.57 -10.75
CA ARG A 112 -25.34 10.79 -10.48
C ARG A 112 -26.07 9.51 -10.05
N SER A 113 -25.56 8.32 -10.34
CA SER A 113 -26.17 7.05 -9.94
C SER A 113 -25.81 6.64 -8.51
N LEU A 114 -24.75 7.24 -7.94
CA LEU A 114 -24.32 6.99 -6.58
C LEU A 114 -25.39 7.41 -5.55
N ARG A 115 -25.43 6.68 -4.44
CA ARG A 115 -26.45 6.82 -3.39
C ARG A 115 -25.89 7.31 -2.06
N ARG A 116 -24.58 7.18 -1.83
CA ARG A 116 -23.93 7.40 -0.53
C ARG A 116 -23.34 8.81 -0.44
N PHE A 117 -24.22 9.80 -0.50
CA PHE A 117 -23.84 11.20 -0.29
C PHE A 117 -24.13 11.63 1.15
N SER A 118 -23.27 12.48 1.68
CA SER A 118 -23.44 13.12 2.99
C SER A 118 -23.27 14.64 2.87
N GLY A 119 -23.82 15.36 3.85
CA GLY A 119 -23.43 16.75 4.11
C GLY A 119 -22.09 16.83 4.83
N LEU A 120 -21.43 17.97 4.74
CA LEU A 120 -20.30 18.32 5.60
C LEU A 120 -20.82 19.14 6.80
N ARG A 121 -20.18 18.98 7.97
CA ARG A 121 -20.40 19.83 9.14
C ARG A 121 -20.17 21.31 8.79
N GLN A 122 -20.93 22.22 9.40
CA GLN A 122 -20.99 23.63 8.97
C GLN A 122 -19.61 24.32 8.95
N GLU A 123 -18.80 24.03 9.95
CA GLU A 123 -17.47 24.59 10.15
C GLU A 123 -16.47 24.08 9.11
N LEU A 124 -16.70 22.89 8.55
CA LEU A 124 -15.81 22.23 7.59
C LEU A 124 -16.11 22.64 6.14
N ILE A 125 -17.34 23.09 5.85
CA ILE A 125 -17.77 23.44 4.49
C ILE A 125 -16.79 24.42 3.79
N PRO A 126 -16.39 25.54 4.40
CA PRO A 126 -15.51 26.51 3.74
C PRO A 126 -14.15 25.93 3.37
N ASP A 127 -13.67 24.94 4.12
CA ASP A 127 -12.37 24.32 3.88
C ASP A 127 -12.39 23.35 2.69
N TYR A 128 -13.50 22.65 2.46
CA TYR A 128 -13.61 21.69 1.36
C TYR A 128 -14.23 22.32 0.11
N LEU A 129 -15.37 23.00 0.26
CA LEU A 129 -16.21 23.48 -0.85
C LEU A 129 -16.03 24.97 -1.14
N GLY A 130 -15.20 25.66 -0.36
CA GLY A 130 -15.01 27.10 -0.47
C GLY A 130 -16.26 27.87 -0.06
N HIS A 131 -16.39 29.08 -0.58
CA HIS A 131 -17.50 29.97 -0.25
C HIS A 131 -18.56 30.02 -1.37
N GLY A 132 -19.82 30.19 -0.98
CA GLY A 132 -20.93 30.46 -1.91
C GLY A 132 -21.87 29.26 -2.06
N VAL A 133 -21.51 28.31 -2.92
CA VAL A 133 -22.41 27.21 -3.31
C VAL A 133 -22.21 26.01 -2.40
N ARG A 134 -23.34 25.46 -1.92
CA ARG A 134 -23.36 24.21 -1.16
C ARG A 134 -23.68 23.03 -2.06
N GLY A 135 -23.40 21.84 -1.56
CA GLY A 135 -23.78 20.60 -2.19
C GLY A 135 -23.49 19.42 -1.28
N LYS A 136 -23.89 18.24 -1.74
CA LYS A 136 -23.60 16.98 -1.05
C LYS A 136 -22.32 16.37 -1.60
N VAL A 137 -21.63 15.64 -0.74
CA VAL A 137 -20.31 15.10 -1.05
C VAL A 137 -20.23 13.61 -0.83
N GLN A 138 -19.28 12.97 -1.51
CA GLN A 138 -18.91 11.59 -1.29
C GLN A 138 -17.42 11.42 -1.53
N PHE A 139 -16.68 10.84 -0.58
CA PHE A 139 -15.30 10.44 -0.84
C PHE A 139 -15.29 9.13 -1.64
N LEU A 140 -14.56 9.11 -2.76
CA LEU A 140 -14.36 7.92 -3.55
C LEU A 140 -13.38 6.99 -2.81
N SER A 141 -13.89 5.85 -2.35
CA SER A 141 -13.05 4.81 -1.73
C SER A 141 -12.28 4.07 -2.83
N GLY A 142 -10.95 3.97 -2.71
CA GLY A 142 -10.07 3.27 -3.67
C GLY A 142 -10.26 1.75 -3.77
N GLN A 143 -11.46 1.22 -3.48
CA GLN A 143 -11.79 -0.18 -3.67
C GLN A 143 -11.87 -0.50 -5.17
N ARG A 144 -10.76 -1.01 -5.70
CA ARG A 144 -10.69 -1.59 -7.04
C ARG A 144 -11.68 -2.77 -7.15
N GLY A 145 -12.45 -2.82 -8.24
CA GLY A 145 -13.28 -3.99 -8.58
C GLY A 145 -14.80 -3.77 -8.56
N ARG A 146 -15.28 -2.54 -8.43
CA ARG A 146 -16.68 -2.20 -8.72
C ARG A 146 -16.83 -1.72 -10.15
N ASP A 147 -17.40 -2.58 -11.02
CA ASP A 147 -17.58 -2.31 -12.46
C ASP A 147 -18.43 -1.06 -12.74
N ASP A 148 -19.24 -0.60 -11.78
CA ASP A 148 -20.14 0.55 -11.91
C ASP A 148 -19.46 1.93 -11.76
N GLN A 149 -18.14 1.99 -11.49
CA GLN A 149 -17.39 3.24 -11.28
C GLN A 149 -16.08 3.33 -12.07
N ALA A 150 -15.98 2.61 -13.18
CA ALA A 150 -14.74 2.51 -13.95
C ALA A 150 -14.28 3.87 -14.50
N ASN A 151 -15.20 4.75 -14.93
CA ASN A 151 -14.85 6.04 -15.50
C ASN A 151 -14.41 7.03 -14.42
N LEU A 152 -15.09 7.06 -13.27
CA LEU A 152 -14.66 7.84 -12.11
C LEU A 152 -13.29 7.41 -11.59
N GLN A 153 -13.01 6.10 -11.54
CA GLN A 153 -11.70 5.58 -11.15
C GLN A 153 -10.59 5.99 -12.12
N ARG A 154 -10.91 6.11 -13.42
CA ARG A 154 -9.94 6.59 -14.41
C ARG A 154 -9.54 8.04 -14.14
N LEU A 155 -10.51 8.92 -13.86
CA LEU A 155 -10.24 10.32 -13.51
C LEU A 155 -9.57 10.46 -12.13
N ASP A 156 -9.91 9.60 -11.18
CA ASP A 156 -9.19 9.50 -9.89
C ASP A 156 -7.71 9.15 -10.07
N SER A 157 -7.40 8.31 -11.07
CA SER A 157 -6.01 7.99 -11.44
C SER A 157 -5.26 9.21 -11.97
N ASP A 158 -5.92 10.16 -12.63
CA ASP A 158 -5.25 11.38 -13.12
C ASP A 158 -4.77 12.25 -11.95
N PHE A 159 -5.52 12.31 -10.83
CA PHE A 159 -5.04 13.00 -9.62
C PHE A 159 -3.82 12.32 -9.02
N ASN A 160 -3.73 10.99 -9.06
CA ASN A 160 -2.52 10.26 -8.63
C ASN A 160 -1.32 10.62 -9.49
N VAL A 161 -1.52 10.62 -10.81
CA VAL A 161 -0.47 10.96 -11.78
C VAL A 161 0.00 12.40 -11.58
N LEU A 162 -0.93 13.36 -11.41
CA LEU A 162 -0.59 14.74 -11.14
C LEU A 162 0.21 14.90 -9.84
N ALA A 163 -0.22 14.24 -8.76
CA ALA A 163 0.47 14.29 -7.48
C ALA A 163 1.93 13.79 -7.60
N GLN A 164 2.15 12.72 -8.37
CA GLN A 164 3.48 12.19 -8.66
C GLN A 164 4.31 13.13 -9.54
N ALA A 165 3.74 13.69 -10.60
CA ALA A 165 4.43 14.62 -11.49
C ALA A 165 4.93 15.86 -10.72
N VAL A 166 4.10 16.39 -9.83
CA VAL A 166 4.45 17.56 -9.00
C VAL A 166 5.46 17.22 -7.90
N ALA A 167 5.51 15.97 -7.43
CA ALA A 167 6.37 15.56 -6.32
C ALA A 167 7.85 15.87 -6.60
N ALA A 168 8.31 15.57 -7.81
CA ALA A 168 9.72 15.67 -8.21
C ALA A 168 10.31 17.09 -8.04
N ASN A 169 9.51 18.14 -8.27
CA ASN A 169 9.98 19.53 -8.28
C ASN A 169 9.30 20.44 -7.24
N SER A 170 8.40 19.89 -6.41
CA SER A 170 7.59 20.63 -5.44
C SER A 170 8.39 21.52 -4.49
N TRP A 171 9.55 21.05 -4.01
CA TRP A 171 10.40 21.81 -3.10
C TRP A 171 10.98 23.06 -3.76
N HIS A 172 11.54 22.91 -4.96
CA HIS A 172 12.26 24.00 -5.64
C HIS A 172 11.32 25.06 -6.20
N SER A 173 10.21 24.66 -6.84
CA SER A 173 9.28 25.63 -7.44
C SER A 173 8.22 26.15 -6.47
N MET A 174 7.75 25.33 -5.54
CA MET A 174 6.58 25.71 -4.73
C MET A 174 6.89 25.87 -3.23
N GLY A 175 8.08 25.49 -2.78
CA GLY A 175 8.50 25.68 -1.39
C GLY A 175 7.74 24.81 -0.38
N PHE A 176 7.28 23.65 -0.79
CA PHE A 176 6.76 22.59 0.09
C PHE A 176 7.23 21.23 -0.39
N ARG A 177 7.30 20.23 0.49
CA ARG A 177 7.72 18.88 0.10
C ARG A 177 6.50 18.02 -0.22
N SER A 178 6.39 17.53 -1.46
CA SER A 178 5.46 16.45 -1.82
C SER A 178 6.22 15.16 -2.06
N ILE A 179 5.63 14.04 -1.67
CA ILE A 179 6.08 12.67 -2.04
C ILE A 179 5.08 11.97 -2.96
N GLY A 180 4.17 12.74 -3.59
CA GLY A 180 3.06 12.22 -4.38
C GLY A 180 1.87 11.75 -3.54
N GLU A 181 1.85 12.07 -2.25
CA GLU A 181 0.72 11.79 -1.37
C GLU A 181 -0.43 12.76 -1.63
N ARG A 182 -1.65 12.24 -1.63
CA ARG A 182 -2.87 13.03 -1.80
C ARG A 182 -4.01 12.54 -0.92
N SER A 183 -5.01 13.39 -0.71
CA SER A 183 -6.27 12.98 -0.11
C SER A 183 -7.06 12.05 -1.04
N PRO A 184 -8.02 11.27 -0.51
CA PRO A 184 -9.07 10.66 -1.32
C PRO A 184 -9.79 11.72 -2.16
N THR A 185 -10.31 11.31 -3.32
CA THR A 185 -11.05 12.22 -4.21
C THR A 185 -12.44 12.46 -3.64
N LEU A 186 -12.76 13.73 -3.41
CA LEU A 186 -14.07 14.21 -3.03
C LEU A 186 -14.91 14.43 -4.29
N LEU A 187 -16.02 13.72 -4.40
CA LEU A 187 -17.06 13.97 -5.38
C LEU A 187 -18.05 14.99 -4.81
N TRP A 188 -18.25 16.09 -5.52
CA TRP A 188 -19.16 17.18 -5.13
C TRP A 188 -20.24 17.40 -6.19
N VAL A 189 -21.51 17.34 -5.75
CA VAL A 189 -22.69 17.49 -6.61
C VAL A 189 -23.74 18.38 -5.93
N PRO A 190 -24.63 19.05 -6.68
CA PRO A 190 -25.70 19.85 -6.10
C PRO A 190 -26.74 18.98 -5.39
N TYR A 191 -27.47 19.58 -4.45
CA TYR A 191 -28.69 18.98 -3.92
C TYR A 191 -29.77 18.90 -5.01
N ALA A 192 -30.53 17.81 -5.03
CA ALA A 192 -31.60 17.58 -5.99
C ALA A 192 -32.85 18.43 -5.67
N THR A 193 -33.09 18.71 -4.39
CA THR A 193 -34.23 19.50 -3.90
C THR A 193 -33.84 20.28 -2.65
N ARG A 194 -34.58 21.36 -2.35
CA ARG A 194 -34.44 22.08 -1.06
C ARG A 194 -34.69 21.20 0.16
N ARG A 195 -35.52 20.16 0.04
CA ARG A 195 -35.78 19.21 1.12
C ARG A 195 -34.56 18.33 1.41
N GLU A 196 -33.87 17.89 0.35
CA GLU A 196 -32.61 17.16 0.49
C GLU A 196 -31.54 18.04 1.13
N GLU A 197 -31.43 19.29 0.69
CA GLU A 197 -30.53 20.29 1.27
C GLU A 197 -30.78 20.46 2.77
N PHE A 198 -32.03 20.67 3.20
CA PHE A 198 -32.37 20.80 4.62
C PHE A 198 -32.03 19.55 5.44
N SER A 199 -32.21 18.35 4.87
CA SER A 199 -31.90 17.08 5.56
C SER A 199 -30.42 16.75 5.64
N MET A 200 -29.59 17.37 4.80
CA MET A 200 -28.15 17.16 4.71
C MET A 200 -27.37 18.43 5.06
N GLU A 201 -28.05 19.44 5.58
CA GLU A 201 -27.41 20.60 6.16
C GLU A 201 -26.69 20.09 7.40
N GLY A 202 -25.35 20.13 7.38
CA GLY A 202 -24.57 19.54 8.45
C GLY A 202 -24.95 20.16 9.79
N ASP A 203 -25.11 19.33 10.81
CA ASP A 203 -25.11 19.85 12.17
C ASP A 203 -23.76 20.53 12.47
N PRO A 204 -23.72 21.49 13.40
CA PRO A 204 -22.46 21.97 13.97
C PRO A 204 -21.62 20.79 14.48
N LEU A 205 -20.30 20.98 14.52
CA LEU A 205 -19.41 20.04 15.21
C LEU A 205 -19.91 19.78 16.64
N ASN A 206 -19.94 18.51 17.04
CA ASN A 206 -20.35 18.08 18.37
C ASN A 206 -19.22 17.36 19.12
N ASP A 207 -19.47 17.02 20.39
CA ASP A 207 -18.47 16.34 21.24
C ASP A 207 -18.11 14.94 20.69
N ASP A 208 -19.07 14.23 20.06
CA ASP A 208 -18.82 12.93 19.43
C ASP A 208 -17.78 13.05 18.30
N ASP A 209 -17.83 14.11 17.48
CA ASP A 209 -16.86 14.34 16.40
C ASP A 209 -15.42 14.55 16.94
N ILE A 210 -15.27 14.98 18.20
CA ILE A 210 -13.98 15.13 18.89
C ILE A 210 -13.55 13.80 19.48
N GLU A 211 -14.45 13.09 20.17
CA GLU A 211 -14.16 11.79 20.78
C GLU A 211 -13.79 10.73 19.73
N GLU A 212 -14.43 10.76 18.56
CA GLU A 212 -14.14 9.89 17.41
C GLU A 212 -12.90 10.36 16.60
N GLY A 213 -12.34 11.53 16.91
CA GLY A 213 -11.10 12.05 16.31
C GLY A 213 -11.26 12.72 14.92
N HIS A 214 -12.49 12.95 14.46
CA HIS A 214 -12.76 13.55 13.15
C HIS A 214 -12.25 14.99 13.04
N LEU A 215 -12.29 15.74 14.15
CA LEU A 215 -11.74 17.10 14.19
C LEU A 215 -10.21 17.09 14.04
N GLU A 216 -9.52 16.20 14.75
CA GLU A 216 -8.06 16.04 14.66
C GLU A 216 -7.63 15.67 13.24
N GLU A 217 -8.34 14.74 12.60
CA GLU A 217 -8.11 14.35 11.20
C GLU A 217 -8.26 15.54 10.26
N HIS A 218 -9.32 16.35 10.43
CA HIS A 218 -9.52 17.57 9.66
C HIS A 218 -8.40 18.58 9.87
N LEU A 219 -8.01 18.85 11.12
CA LEU A 219 -6.93 19.78 11.44
C LEU A 219 -5.59 19.32 10.87
N GLN A 220 -5.31 18.01 10.90
CA GLN A 220 -4.13 17.44 10.25
C GLN A 220 -4.19 17.63 8.72
N PHE A 221 -5.34 17.39 8.10
CA PHE A 221 -5.55 17.66 6.69
C PHE A 221 -5.29 19.13 6.34
N LEU A 222 -5.84 20.09 7.10
CA LEU A 222 -5.61 21.53 6.87
C LEU A 222 -4.14 21.91 6.96
N ARG A 223 -3.40 21.34 7.91
CA ARG A 223 -1.96 21.61 8.06
C ARG A 223 -1.13 21.06 6.89
N ARG A 224 -1.58 19.95 6.30
CA ARG A 224 -0.85 19.20 5.28
C ARG A 224 -1.23 19.57 3.85
N ARG A 225 -2.45 20.04 3.59
CA ARG A 225 -2.88 20.40 2.22
C ARG A 225 -2.01 21.52 1.66
N ARG A 226 -1.58 21.37 0.40
CA ARG A 226 -0.74 22.35 -0.31
C ARG A 226 -1.36 22.75 -1.63
N LEU A 227 -1.66 21.78 -2.49
CA LEU A 227 -2.36 22.04 -3.75
C LEU A 227 -3.78 21.50 -3.67
N CYS A 228 -4.74 22.28 -4.16
CA CYS A 228 -6.11 21.85 -4.41
C CYS A 228 -6.27 21.64 -5.91
N CYS A 229 -6.73 20.46 -6.30
CA CYS A 229 -6.96 20.05 -7.68
C CYS A 229 -8.46 19.84 -7.87
N MET A 230 -9.08 20.55 -8.81
CA MET A 230 -10.51 20.53 -9.07
C MET A 230 -10.80 20.28 -10.54
N LEU A 231 -11.63 19.29 -10.84
CA LEU A 231 -12.01 18.89 -12.20
C LEU A 231 -13.53 18.97 -12.35
N TRP A 232 -13.98 19.69 -13.37
CA TRP A 232 -15.40 19.77 -13.75
C TRP A 232 -15.71 18.77 -14.86
N LEU A 233 -16.81 18.03 -14.69
CA LEU A 233 -17.24 17.01 -15.66
C LEU A 233 -18.37 17.49 -16.59
N GLU A 234 -19.13 18.51 -16.18
CA GLU A 234 -20.18 19.12 -16.99
C GLU A 234 -19.61 20.09 -18.02
N GLU A 235 -20.32 20.31 -19.13
CA GLU A 235 -19.89 21.17 -20.22
C GLU A 235 -19.63 22.62 -19.77
N ASP A 236 -20.65 23.23 -19.18
CA ASP A 236 -20.57 24.55 -18.56
C ASP A 236 -20.52 24.41 -17.03
N GLY A 237 -19.31 24.59 -16.48
CA GLY A 237 -19.08 24.57 -15.04
C GLY A 237 -19.34 25.92 -14.37
N GLY A 238 -19.55 27.01 -15.13
CA GLY A 238 -19.65 28.36 -14.60
C GLY A 238 -18.31 29.01 -14.27
N GLU A 239 -18.27 29.74 -13.17
CA GLU A 239 -17.12 30.57 -12.80
C GLU A 239 -16.61 30.20 -11.40
N ILE A 240 -15.29 30.05 -11.27
CA ILE A 240 -14.61 29.97 -9.97
C ILE A 240 -13.76 31.22 -9.77
N ARG A 241 -13.85 31.80 -8.57
CA ARG A 241 -13.00 32.92 -8.16
C ARG A 241 -12.02 32.46 -7.10
N LEU A 242 -10.73 32.59 -7.38
CA LEU A 242 -9.66 32.37 -6.42
C LEU A 242 -9.33 33.68 -5.72
N THR A 243 -9.30 33.66 -4.39
CA THR A 243 -9.02 34.83 -3.55
C THR A 243 -7.82 34.53 -2.65
N PRO A 244 -6.71 35.26 -2.82
CA PRO A 244 -5.54 35.13 -1.94
C PRO A 244 -5.85 35.50 -0.49
N GLY A 245 -5.13 34.88 0.44
CA GLY A 245 -5.28 35.20 1.87
C GLY A 245 -4.95 36.66 2.19
N PRO A 246 -5.49 37.23 3.28
CA PRO A 246 -5.44 38.68 3.59
C PRO A 246 -4.04 39.28 3.76
N ARG A 247 -2.99 38.45 3.86
CA ARG A 247 -1.59 38.88 4.00
C ARG A 247 -0.76 38.67 2.73
N ARG A 248 -1.39 38.38 1.59
CA ARG A 248 -0.70 38.09 0.32
C ARG A 248 -0.88 39.24 -0.68
N PRO A 249 0.14 39.56 -1.50
CA PRO A 249 0.09 40.62 -2.51
C PRO A 249 -0.65 40.21 -3.80
N GLU A 250 -1.00 38.94 -3.95
CA GLU A 250 -1.66 38.37 -5.13
C GLU A 250 -3.07 38.97 -5.29
N ARG A 251 -3.54 39.14 -6.54
CA ARG A 251 -4.90 39.61 -6.83
C ARG A 251 -5.86 38.44 -6.96
N ALA A 252 -7.13 38.67 -6.59
CA ALA A 252 -8.19 37.71 -6.88
C ALA A 252 -8.39 37.57 -8.39
N VAL A 253 -8.65 36.36 -8.85
CA VAL A 253 -8.89 36.03 -10.27
C VAL A 253 -10.19 35.25 -10.39
N SER A 254 -10.96 35.54 -11.44
CA SER A 254 -12.15 34.77 -11.83
C SER A 254 -11.79 33.97 -13.08
N LEU A 255 -12.09 32.68 -13.08
CA LEU A 255 -11.78 31.75 -14.15
C LEU A 255 -13.05 31.05 -14.61
N PRO A 256 -13.37 31.07 -15.92
CA PRO A 256 -14.39 30.18 -16.47
C PRO A 256 -13.92 28.72 -16.34
N VAL A 257 -14.80 27.85 -15.88
CA VAL A 257 -14.54 26.42 -15.69
C VAL A 257 -15.57 25.59 -16.43
N GLY A 258 -15.17 24.39 -16.84
CA GLY A 258 -16.00 23.51 -17.63
C GLY A 258 -15.32 22.18 -17.89
N ARG A 259 -15.93 21.38 -18.76
CA ARG A 259 -15.53 19.99 -18.99
C ARG A 259 -14.05 19.89 -19.34
N ARG A 260 -13.36 18.91 -18.74
CA ARG A 260 -11.93 18.62 -18.95
C ARG A 260 -10.97 19.74 -18.47
N LYS A 261 -11.46 20.80 -17.82
CA LYS A 261 -10.60 21.78 -17.16
C LYS A 261 -10.28 21.29 -15.76
N LEU A 262 -9.01 20.99 -15.53
CA LEU A 262 -8.45 20.69 -14.22
C LEU A 262 -7.77 21.95 -13.68
N LEU A 263 -8.39 22.58 -12.69
CA LEU A 263 -7.77 23.69 -11.97
C LEU A 263 -6.88 23.16 -10.85
N VAL A 264 -5.64 23.63 -10.79
CA VAL A 264 -4.68 23.33 -9.73
C VAL A 264 -4.26 24.64 -9.09
N PHE A 265 -4.39 24.79 -7.78
CA PHE A 265 -3.99 26.03 -7.11
C PHE A 265 -3.45 25.80 -5.70
N ARG A 266 -2.73 26.79 -5.18
CA ARG A 266 -2.16 26.83 -3.82
C ARG A 266 -3.26 26.96 -2.77
N GLY A 267 -3.85 25.84 -2.37
CA GLY A 267 -4.89 25.78 -1.33
C GLY A 267 -4.39 26.17 0.07
N ASP A 268 -3.07 26.25 0.27
CA ASP A 268 -2.44 26.82 1.47
C ASP A 268 -2.32 28.36 1.43
N ARG A 269 -2.51 28.98 0.26
CA ARG A 269 -2.38 30.45 0.07
C ARG A 269 -3.67 31.12 -0.39
N MET A 270 -4.57 30.39 -1.00
CA MET A 270 -5.78 30.89 -1.63
C MET A 270 -7.01 30.14 -1.13
N THR A 271 -8.10 30.89 -0.93
CA THR A 271 -9.45 30.33 -0.83
C THR A 271 -10.16 30.50 -2.17
N PHE A 272 -11.32 29.88 -2.34
CA PHE A 272 -12.11 30.02 -3.56
C PHE A 272 -13.59 30.22 -3.25
N SER A 273 -14.28 30.82 -4.23
CA SER A 273 -15.74 30.83 -4.30
C SER A 273 -16.18 30.33 -5.66
N TYR A 274 -17.17 29.46 -5.71
CA TYR A 274 -17.63 28.85 -6.94
C TYR A 274 -19.09 29.25 -7.23
N LYS A 275 -19.38 29.58 -8.50
CA LYS A 275 -20.70 29.93 -9.00
C LYS A 275 -21.01 29.08 -10.25
N PRO A 276 -21.80 28.00 -10.11
CA PRO A 276 -22.14 27.16 -11.24
C PRO A 276 -23.15 27.85 -12.16
N SER A 277 -23.03 27.65 -13.46
CA SER A 277 -24.05 28.07 -14.44
C SER A 277 -25.31 27.20 -14.38
N GLY A 278 -25.21 25.98 -13.85
CA GLY A 278 -26.33 25.04 -13.77
C GLY A 278 -26.05 23.86 -12.83
N ARG A 279 -26.39 22.64 -13.27
CA ARG A 279 -25.95 21.43 -12.56
C ARG A 279 -24.44 21.29 -12.71
N PHE A 280 -23.78 20.77 -11.69
CA PHE A 280 -22.34 20.54 -11.70
C PHE A 280 -22.02 19.15 -11.13
N VAL A 281 -20.91 18.59 -11.60
CA VAL A 281 -20.24 17.45 -10.98
C VAL A 281 -18.76 17.78 -10.94
N VAL A 282 -18.22 17.87 -9.72
CA VAL A 282 -16.82 18.26 -9.49
C VAL A 282 -16.11 17.14 -8.77
N LEU A 283 -14.94 16.76 -9.27
CA LEU A 283 -13.99 15.92 -8.56
C LEU A 283 -12.89 16.81 -7.97
N GLN A 284 -12.59 16.62 -6.70
CA GLN A 284 -11.63 17.44 -5.97
C GLN A 284 -10.67 16.57 -5.17
N SER A 285 -9.39 16.88 -5.21
CA SER A 285 -8.36 16.19 -4.44
C SER A 285 -7.25 17.15 -4.04
N TRP A 286 -6.57 16.86 -2.94
CA TRP A 286 -5.49 17.71 -2.44
C TRP A 286 -4.17 16.97 -2.41
N VAL A 287 -3.12 17.60 -2.94
CA VAL A 287 -1.75 17.14 -2.74
C VAL A 287 -1.32 17.54 -1.34
N LEU A 288 -0.81 16.55 -0.59
CA LEU A 288 -0.47 16.69 0.81
C LEU A 288 1.04 16.70 1.03
N GLU A 289 1.48 17.56 1.94
CA GLU A 289 2.81 17.44 2.53
C GLU A 289 2.83 16.25 3.50
N PRO A 290 3.93 15.47 3.55
CA PRO A 290 4.09 14.41 4.54
C PRO A 290 3.89 14.96 5.95
N PRO A 291 3.31 14.16 6.88
CA PRO A 291 3.19 14.59 8.26
C PRO A 291 4.59 14.90 8.82
N ALA A 292 4.69 16.00 9.57
CA ALA A 292 5.91 16.35 10.27
C ALA A 292 6.28 15.19 11.20
N LYS A 293 7.35 14.46 10.88
CA LYS A 293 7.91 13.44 11.76
C LYS A 293 8.66 14.17 12.87
N PHE A 294 7.99 14.40 13.99
CA PHE A 294 8.66 14.87 15.20
C PHE A 294 9.66 13.80 15.63
N GLN A 295 10.95 14.10 15.52
CA GLN A 295 11.98 13.29 16.15
C GLN A 295 12.09 13.77 17.59
N VAL A 296 11.75 12.90 18.54
CA VAL A 296 11.96 13.16 19.96
C VAL A 296 13.47 13.23 20.18
N GLY A 297 14.01 14.43 20.35
CA GLY A 297 15.46 14.64 20.48
C GLY A 297 16.02 14.07 21.78
N LYS A 298 15.35 14.33 22.91
CA LYS A 298 15.71 13.77 24.21
C LYS A 298 14.47 13.75 25.10
N LEU A 299 14.10 12.56 25.58
CA LEU A 299 13.05 12.40 26.59
C LEU A 299 13.74 12.15 27.92
N GLU A 300 13.47 12.97 28.94
CA GLU A 300 13.97 12.81 30.32
C GLU A 300 12.82 12.48 31.27
N GLY A 301 13.08 11.72 32.34
CA GLY A 301 12.02 11.23 33.24
C GLY A 301 12.06 9.71 33.49
N HIS A 302 11.06 9.23 34.24
CA HIS A 302 10.96 7.85 34.71
C HIS A 302 10.76 6.85 33.54
N PRO A 303 11.44 5.68 33.52
CA PRO A 303 11.43 4.75 32.38
C PRO A 303 10.03 4.30 31.93
N MET A 304 9.12 4.05 32.88
CA MET A 304 7.73 3.66 32.56
C MET A 304 6.97 4.76 31.83
N MET A 305 7.04 6.01 32.30
CA MET A 305 6.36 7.13 31.66
C MET A 305 6.97 7.44 30.28
N LYS A 306 8.27 7.21 30.11
CA LYS A 306 8.92 7.30 28.80
C LYS A 306 8.41 6.24 27.83
N ALA A 307 8.31 5.00 28.27
CA ALA A 307 7.82 3.89 27.45
C ALA A 307 6.36 4.09 27.01
N GLU A 308 5.54 4.64 27.92
CA GLU A 308 4.15 5.04 27.66
C GLU A 308 4.06 6.21 26.68
N ALA A 309 4.79 7.30 26.93
CA ALA A 309 4.80 8.49 26.06
C ALA A 309 5.38 8.22 24.67
N MET A 310 6.30 7.26 24.53
CA MET A 310 6.84 6.83 23.24
C MET A 310 5.97 5.81 22.51
N GLY A 311 4.87 5.36 23.10
CA GLY A 311 4.00 4.34 22.50
C GLY A 311 4.68 2.98 22.33
N ILE A 312 5.80 2.72 23.02
CA ILE A 312 6.53 1.43 22.93
C ILE A 312 5.65 0.29 23.47
N MET A 313 4.78 0.59 24.44
CA MET A 313 3.80 -0.35 25.01
C MET A 313 2.57 -0.58 24.11
N ASN A 314 2.27 0.38 23.22
CA ASN A 314 1.12 0.32 22.34
C ASN A 314 1.59 -0.22 20.99
N GLY A 315 1.66 -1.55 20.88
CA GLY A 315 1.93 -2.20 19.59
C GLY A 315 0.93 -1.82 18.49
N ARG A 316 0.97 -2.52 17.34
CA ARG A 316 -0.07 -2.32 16.30
C ARG A 316 -1.47 -2.41 16.90
N PRO A 317 -2.44 -1.58 16.45
CA PRO A 317 -3.81 -1.66 16.94
C PRO A 317 -4.29 -3.11 16.85
N HIS A 318 -4.92 -3.59 17.92
CA HIS A 318 -5.40 -4.96 17.99
C HIS A 318 -6.41 -5.17 16.84
N PRO A 319 -6.23 -6.20 16.00
CA PRO A 319 -7.22 -6.53 14.99
C PRO A 319 -8.57 -6.80 15.66
N GLU A 320 -9.66 -6.33 15.06
CA GLU A 320 -11.01 -6.63 15.51
C GLU A 320 -11.30 -8.13 15.35
N GLY A 321 -11.78 -8.80 16.40
CA GLY A 321 -12.12 -10.23 16.37
C GLY A 321 -11.80 -11.01 17.66
N ASP A 322 -11.89 -12.33 17.56
CA ASP A 322 -11.63 -13.27 18.66
C ASP A 322 -10.17 -13.24 19.10
N ARG A 323 -9.95 -13.23 20.42
CA ARG A 323 -8.63 -13.16 21.03
C ARG A 323 -8.13 -14.55 21.41
N VAL A 324 -6.83 -14.77 21.23
CA VAL A 324 -6.14 -16.01 21.63
C VAL A 324 -5.12 -15.69 22.71
N HIS A 325 -5.07 -16.53 23.74
CA HIS A 325 -4.05 -16.46 24.78
C HIS A 325 -2.84 -17.33 24.42
N ILE A 326 -1.66 -16.72 24.41
CA ILE A 326 -0.39 -17.46 24.29
C ILE A 326 0.01 -17.86 25.71
N MET A 327 -0.22 -19.13 26.05
CA MET A 327 0.02 -19.65 27.41
C MET A 327 1.48 -20.01 27.66
N SER A 328 2.24 -20.34 26.60
CA SER A 328 3.63 -20.76 26.69
C SER A 328 4.30 -20.64 25.32
N VAL A 329 5.63 -20.51 25.32
CA VAL A 329 6.46 -20.46 24.12
C VAL A 329 7.75 -21.26 24.35
N MET A 330 8.24 -21.91 23.29
CA MET A 330 9.53 -22.58 23.24
C MET A 330 10.16 -22.33 21.87
N CYS A 331 11.48 -22.20 21.84
CA CYS A 331 12.24 -22.04 20.61
C CYS A 331 13.62 -22.66 20.74
N ARG A 332 14.18 -23.15 19.63
CA ARG A 332 15.61 -23.44 19.48
C ARG A 332 16.11 -22.65 18.27
N LEU A 333 16.92 -21.63 18.53
CA LEU A 333 17.40 -20.70 17.53
C LEU A 333 18.93 -20.65 17.51
N PRO A 334 19.55 -20.33 16.36
CA PRO A 334 20.99 -20.09 16.27
C PRO A 334 21.46 -19.01 17.25
N GLY A 335 22.75 -19.04 17.61
CA GLY A 335 23.32 -18.08 18.58
C GLY A 335 23.07 -18.45 20.05
N GLY A 336 22.62 -19.68 20.33
CA GLY A 336 22.36 -20.16 21.69
C GLY A 336 20.97 -19.81 22.22
N GLY A 337 20.02 -19.47 21.35
CA GLY A 337 18.64 -19.16 21.72
C GLY A 337 17.81 -20.41 22.02
N SER A 338 18.16 -21.17 23.08
CA SER A 338 17.45 -22.37 23.52
C SER A 338 16.44 -22.02 24.62
N GLY A 339 15.22 -21.72 24.19
CA GLY A 339 14.12 -21.26 25.05
C GLY A 339 14.02 -19.73 25.15
N PRO A 340 12.91 -19.23 25.71
CA PRO A 340 12.59 -17.79 25.71
C PRO A 340 13.60 -16.94 26.48
N ASP A 341 14.12 -17.44 27.60
CA ASP A 341 15.02 -16.69 28.48
C ASP A 341 16.42 -16.50 27.83
N GLN A 342 16.92 -17.55 27.20
CA GLN A 342 18.20 -17.50 26.48
C GLN A 342 18.09 -16.70 25.19
N TYR A 343 16.98 -16.85 24.46
CA TYR A 343 16.68 -16.00 23.30
C TYR A 343 16.61 -14.52 23.68
N TRP A 344 15.96 -14.19 24.80
CA TRP A 344 15.88 -12.81 25.27
C TRP A 344 17.25 -12.25 25.64
N SER A 345 18.08 -13.04 26.33
CA SER A 345 19.46 -12.65 26.66
C SER A 345 20.29 -12.39 25.39
N MET A 346 20.17 -13.28 24.40
CA MET A 346 20.82 -13.14 23.09
C MET A 346 20.43 -11.83 22.38
N LEU A 347 19.15 -11.43 22.44
CA LEU A 347 18.67 -10.18 21.85
C LEU A 347 19.22 -8.96 22.59
N LEU A 348 19.28 -9.00 23.92
CA LEU A 348 19.82 -7.90 24.74
C LEU A 348 21.31 -7.69 24.48
N ASP A 349 22.06 -8.78 24.30
CA ASP A 349 23.49 -8.75 24.06
C ASP A 349 23.83 -8.42 22.58
N GLY A 350 22.84 -8.39 21.69
CA GLY A 350 23.04 -8.12 20.28
C GLY A 350 23.85 -9.21 19.57
N THR A 351 23.74 -10.46 20.03
CA THR A 351 24.54 -11.59 19.56
C THR A 351 24.24 -11.91 18.08
N ASP A 352 25.29 -12.00 17.26
CA ASP A 352 25.20 -12.48 15.88
C ASP A 352 25.27 -14.02 15.85
N GLY A 353 24.21 -14.65 15.33
CA GLY A 353 24.10 -16.11 15.18
C GLY A 353 24.62 -16.66 13.84
N MET A 354 25.13 -15.81 12.95
CA MET A 354 25.72 -16.23 11.68
C MET A 354 27.14 -16.76 11.90
N LEU A 355 27.32 -18.04 11.62
CA LEU A 355 28.61 -18.73 11.80
C LEU A 355 29.05 -19.37 10.49
N SER A 356 30.33 -19.67 10.38
CA SER A 356 30.81 -20.54 9.31
C SER A 356 30.15 -21.92 9.42
N ILE A 357 29.86 -22.56 8.28
CA ILE A 357 29.24 -23.89 8.24
C ILE A 357 30.09 -24.87 9.08
N PRO A 358 29.52 -25.53 10.11
CA PRO A 358 30.28 -26.47 10.93
C PRO A 358 30.78 -27.65 10.10
N SER A 359 32.02 -28.08 10.33
CA SER A 359 32.64 -29.22 9.63
C SER A 359 31.86 -30.54 9.76
N GLY A 360 31.07 -30.69 10.82
CA GLY A 360 30.17 -31.83 11.02
C GLY A 360 28.91 -31.83 10.14
N ARG A 361 28.65 -30.78 9.34
CA ARG A 361 27.49 -30.71 8.43
C ARG A 361 27.84 -31.22 7.03
N TRP A 362 28.83 -30.60 6.38
CA TRP A 362 29.44 -31.03 5.13
C TRP A 362 30.78 -30.33 4.94
N ASP A 363 31.60 -30.86 4.03
CA ASP A 363 32.91 -30.30 3.70
C ASP A 363 32.74 -29.07 2.79
N THR A 364 33.01 -27.88 3.33
CA THR A 364 32.92 -26.63 2.57
C THR A 364 33.98 -26.51 1.48
N ASP A 365 35.12 -27.19 1.60
CA ASP A 365 36.18 -27.09 0.59
C ASP A 365 35.79 -27.81 -0.70
N LEU A 366 34.93 -28.84 -0.60
CA LEU A 366 34.40 -29.58 -1.75
C LEU A 366 33.24 -28.86 -2.44
N TYR A 367 32.37 -28.21 -1.66
CA TYR A 367 31.08 -27.71 -2.15
C TYR A 367 30.96 -26.18 -2.21
N CYS A 368 31.92 -25.43 -1.68
CA CYS A 368 31.89 -23.98 -1.71
C CYS A 368 33.07 -23.38 -2.49
N THR A 369 32.84 -22.23 -3.12
CA THR A 369 33.89 -21.42 -3.78
C THR A 369 34.02 -20.08 -3.08
N LYS A 370 35.25 -19.54 -3.04
CA LYS A 370 35.53 -18.19 -2.50
C LYS A 370 35.32 -17.09 -3.54
N ASP A 371 35.13 -17.46 -4.80
CA ASP A 371 34.91 -16.53 -5.90
C ASP A 371 33.41 -16.36 -6.16
N ALA A 372 32.87 -15.21 -5.77
CA ALA A 372 31.45 -14.89 -5.95
C ALA A 372 31.11 -14.51 -7.41
N GLU A 373 32.11 -14.26 -8.26
CA GLU A 373 31.90 -13.90 -9.68
C GLU A 373 31.86 -15.14 -10.59
N HIS A 374 32.28 -16.31 -10.10
CA HIS A 374 32.26 -17.56 -10.84
C HIS A 374 31.10 -18.47 -10.41
N ASP A 375 30.09 -18.59 -11.29
CA ASP A 375 29.01 -19.58 -11.18
C ASP A 375 29.54 -20.99 -11.55
N GLU A 376 30.40 -21.55 -10.70
CA GLU A 376 30.90 -22.91 -10.85
C GLU A 376 29.76 -23.91 -10.60
N TYR A 377 29.44 -24.71 -11.62
CA TYR A 377 28.35 -25.68 -11.57
C TYR A 377 28.51 -26.65 -10.38
N GLY A 378 27.52 -26.65 -9.49
CA GLY A 378 27.48 -27.54 -8.32
C GLY A 378 28.22 -27.01 -7.08
N LYS A 379 28.76 -25.78 -7.10
CA LYS A 379 29.32 -25.12 -5.92
C LYS A 379 28.45 -23.98 -5.42
N CYS A 380 28.62 -23.63 -4.14
CA CYS A 380 27.95 -22.53 -3.48
C CYS A 380 28.95 -21.42 -3.12
N TYR A 381 28.58 -20.14 -3.32
CA TYR A 381 29.44 -19.02 -2.94
C TYR A 381 29.34 -18.64 -1.45
N THR A 382 28.35 -19.17 -0.70
CA THR A 382 28.22 -18.90 0.73
C THR A 382 28.85 -20.00 1.59
N ILE A 383 29.64 -19.57 2.59
CA ILE A 383 30.23 -20.43 3.62
C ILE A 383 29.70 -20.11 5.03
N HIS A 384 28.72 -19.21 5.13
CA HIS A 384 28.11 -18.78 6.39
C HIS A 384 26.62 -19.18 6.42
N GLY A 385 26.15 -19.49 7.63
CA GLY A 385 24.75 -19.77 7.91
C GLY A 385 24.47 -19.73 9.40
N ALA A 386 23.19 -19.69 9.75
CA ALA A 386 22.75 -19.72 11.13
C ALA A 386 22.37 -21.16 11.50
N PHE A 387 23.08 -21.75 12.47
CA PHE A 387 22.93 -23.15 12.84
C PHE A 387 22.52 -23.28 14.31
N VAL A 388 21.53 -24.12 14.56
CA VAL A 388 21.29 -24.69 15.89
C VAL A 388 22.44 -25.67 16.20
N ALA A 389 22.82 -25.77 17.47
CA ALA A 389 23.95 -26.60 17.91
C ALA A 389 23.76 -28.06 17.46
N ASN A 390 24.87 -28.74 17.11
CA ASN A 390 24.80 -30.10 16.60
C ASN A 390 24.23 -31.06 17.65
N GLU A 391 24.59 -30.87 18.91
CA GLU A 391 24.07 -31.63 20.03
C GLU A 391 22.55 -31.49 20.13
N GLU A 392 21.99 -30.30 19.88
CA GLU A 392 20.54 -30.05 19.95
C GLU A 392 19.75 -30.61 18.77
N ILE A 393 20.40 -30.83 17.61
CA ILE A 393 19.77 -31.38 16.38
C ILE A 393 19.88 -32.90 16.32
N PHE A 394 21.01 -33.45 16.76
CA PHE A 394 21.29 -34.88 16.61
C PHE A 394 20.84 -35.70 17.82
N SER A 395 20.79 -35.11 19.02
CA SER A 395 20.26 -35.75 20.22
C SER A 395 18.74 -35.92 20.14
N PHE A 396 18.25 -37.00 20.74
CA PHE A 396 16.82 -37.23 20.93
C PHE A 396 16.59 -38.25 22.03
N ASP A 397 15.76 -37.93 23.02
CA ASP A 397 15.35 -38.90 24.05
C ASP A 397 14.23 -39.79 23.53
N ASN A 398 14.59 -40.83 22.76
CA ASN A 398 13.62 -41.76 22.19
C ASN A 398 12.89 -42.58 23.25
N GLY A 399 13.50 -42.81 24.42
CA GLY A 399 12.89 -43.55 25.53
C GLY A 399 11.72 -42.79 26.13
N PHE A 400 11.82 -41.47 26.28
CA PHE A 400 10.74 -40.62 26.78
C PHE A 400 9.45 -40.65 25.93
N PHE A 401 9.60 -40.92 24.63
CA PHE A 401 8.50 -41.01 23.66
C PHE A 401 8.10 -42.45 23.32
N ASP A 402 8.65 -43.46 24.02
CA ASP A 402 8.41 -44.88 23.74
C ASP A 402 8.73 -45.29 22.29
N ILE A 403 9.74 -44.64 21.68
CA ILE A 403 10.19 -44.92 20.31
C ILE A 403 11.40 -45.86 20.34
N PRO A 404 11.37 -47.01 19.63
CA PRO A 404 12.52 -47.89 19.49
C PRO A 404 13.75 -47.18 18.92
N HIS A 405 14.94 -47.54 19.39
CA HIS A 405 16.19 -46.90 18.94
C HIS A 405 16.39 -46.98 17.41
N GLU A 406 16.03 -48.12 16.81
CA GLU A 406 16.10 -48.31 15.36
C GLU A 406 15.20 -47.31 14.61
N GLU A 407 13.99 -47.06 15.11
CA GLU A 407 13.06 -46.10 14.52
C GLU A 407 13.56 -44.67 14.70
N ALA A 408 14.04 -44.33 15.90
CA ALA A 408 14.60 -43.02 16.22
C ALA A 408 15.81 -42.66 15.33
N MET A 409 16.63 -43.66 14.97
CA MET A 409 17.74 -43.49 14.03
C MET A 409 17.28 -43.07 12.62
N PHE A 410 16.07 -43.43 12.20
CA PHE A 410 15.51 -43.08 10.89
C PHE A 410 14.60 -41.84 10.88
N MET A 411 14.21 -41.33 12.06
CA MET A 411 13.45 -40.08 12.17
C MET A 411 14.23 -38.88 11.64
N SER A 412 13.54 -37.88 11.10
CA SER A 412 14.19 -36.63 10.70
C SER A 412 14.59 -35.82 11.95
N PRO A 413 15.70 -35.05 11.92
CA PRO A 413 16.04 -34.15 13.03
C PRO A 413 14.91 -33.17 13.36
N SER A 414 14.24 -32.61 12.35
CA SER A 414 13.10 -31.71 12.54
C SER A 414 11.92 -32.37 13.27
N GLN A 415 11.63 -33.65 12.99
CA GLN A 415 10.59 -34.41 13.71
C GLN A 415 10.95 -34.55 15.20
N ARG A 416 12.19 -34.94 15.48
CA ARG A 416 12.68 -35.16 16.84
C ARG A 416 12.66 -33.88 17.68
N VAL A 417 13.16 -32.77 17.12
CA VAL A 417 13.15 -31.45 17.77
C VAL A 417 11.73 -30.98 18.05
N VAL A 418 10.81 -31.10 17.08
CA VAL A 418 9.41 -30.69 17.27
C VAL A 418 8.73 -31.50 18.37
N MET A 419 9.06 -32.79 18.53
CA MET A 419 8.50 -33.61 19.60
C MET A 419 8.97 -33.15 20.99
N GLU A 420 10.26 -32.90 21.15
CA GLU A 420 10.83 -32.42 22.41
C GLU A 420 10.33 -31.02 22.77
N ASP A 421 10.37 -30.08 21.82
CA ASP A 421 9.95 -28.70 22.05
C ASP A 421 8.44 -28.60 22.22
N GLY A 422 7.68 -29.41 21.48
CA GLY A 422 6.23 -29.54 21.62
C GLY A 422 5.81 -30.05 22.99
N TYR A 423 6.51 -31.05 23.54
CA TYR A 423 6.29 -31.46 24.92
C TYR A 423 6.70 -30.37 25.91
N THR A 424 7.87 -29.76 25.72
CA THR A 424 8.43 -28.75 26.62
C THR A 424 7.53 -27.51 26.72
N VAL A 425 6.99 -27.03 25.60
CA VAL A 425 6.09 -25.86 25.60
C VAL A 425 4.79 -26.15 26.35
N LEU A 426 4.23 -27.35 26.19
CA LEU A 426 3.02 -27.79 26.90
C LEU A 426 3.30 -27.93 28.40
N TYR A 427 4.42 -28.55 28.76
CA TYR A 427 4.83 -28.71 30.15
C TYR A 427 5.06 -27.36 30.84
N ARG A 428 5.75 -26.41 30.18
CA ARG A 428 5.91 -25.03 30.67
C ARG A 428 4.58 -24.29 30.79
N GLY A 429 3.61 -24.63 29.96
CA GLY A 429 2.23 -24.14 30.05
C GLY A 429 1.42 -24.75 31.19
N GLY A 430 2.00 -25.64 32.00
CA GLY A 430 1.34 -26.31 33.12
C GLY A 430 0.57 -27.57 32.76
N TYR A 431 0.76 -28.11 31.55
CA TYR A 431 0.06 -29.30 31.08
C TYR A 431 0.91 -30.57 31.25
N SER A 432 0.32 -31.62 31.81
CA SER A 432 0.90 -32.97 31.88
C SER A 432 0.35 -33.90 30.79
N LYS A 433 1.00 -35.05 30.56
CA LYS A 433 0.52 -36.04 29.59
C LYS A 433 -0.91 -36.52 29.92
N GLU A 434 -1.18 -36.72 31.22
CA GLU A 434 -2.47 -37.14 31.75
C GLU A 434 -3.53 -36.04 31.57
N SER A 435 -3.17 -34.78 31.81
CA SER A 435 -4.10 -33.65 31.73
C SER A 435 -4.65 -33.44 30.31
N LEU A 436 -3.85 -33.78 29.30
CA LEU A 436 -4.16 -33.59 27.88
C LEU A 436 -4.83 -34.83 27.25
N ARG A 437 -4.78 -35.98 27.93
CA ARG A 437 -5.31 -37.25 27.39
C ARG A 437 -6.81 -37.15 27.12
N GLY A 438 -7.21 -37.44 25.88
CA GLY A 438 -8.61 -37.38 25.45
C GLY A 438 -9.15 -35.96 25.21
N ARG A 439 -8.32 -34.91 25.34
CA ARG A 439 -8.71 -33.54 24.97
C ARG A 439 -8.57 -33.33 23.47
N SER A 440 -9.45 -32.48 22.92
CA SER A 440 -9.38 -32.07 21.51
C SER A 440 -8.38 -30.92 21.36
N ILE A 441 -7.18 -31.24 20.88
CA ILE A 441 -6.07 -30.29 20.71
C ILE A 441 -5.66 -30.28 19.24
N GLY A 442 -5.66 -29.11 18.60
CA GLY A 442 -5.14 -28.95 17.25
C GLY A 442 -3.62 -28.79 17.27
N VAL A 443 -2.91 -29.52 16.41
CA VAL A 443 -1.46 -29.38 16.21
C VAL A 443 -1.21 -28.89 14.78
N PHE A 444 -0.58 -27.73 14.67
CA PHE A 444 -0.26 -27.09 13.40
C PHE A 444 1.25 -26.97 13.25
N LEU A 445 1.80 -27.61 12.22
CA LEU A 445 3.24 -27.61 11.96
C LEU A 445 3.51 -27.09 10.55
N GLY A 446 4.38 -26.10 10.46
CA GLY A 446 4.94 -25.66 9.19
C GLY A 446 6.30 -26.33 8.96
N ASP A 447 6.42 -27.04 7.84
CA ASP A 447 7.66 -27.69 7.41
C ASP A 447 7.78 -27.58 5.90
N THR A 448 8.88 -26.99 5.41
CA THR A 448 9.17 -26.86 3.98
C THR A 448 10.02 -28.02 3.44
N GLY A 449 10.30 -29.02 4.29
CA GLY A 449 11.08 -30.21 3.98
C GLY A 449 12.57 -30.02 4.29
N SER A 450 13.10 -30.80 5.25
CA SER A 450 14.54 -30.90 5.50
C SER A 450 15.18 -32.00 4.63
N VAL A 451 16.29 -31.68 3.96
CA VAL A 451 17.06 -32.67 3.20
C VAL A 451 17.90 -33.52 4.16
N ARG A 452 17.41 -34.71 4.53
CA ARG A 452 18.27 -35.83 4.95
C ARG A 452 18.65 -36.62 3.70
N ILE A 453 19.81 -36.31 3.11
CA ILE A 453 20.52 -37.26 2.24
C ILE A 453 21.07 -38.31 3.20
N SER A 454 20.76 -39.56 2.93
CA SER A 454 21.30 -40.73 3.63
C SER A 454 22.82 -40.63 3.75
N VAL A 455 23.33 -40.34 4.95
CA VAL A 455 24.72 -40.62 5.34
C VAL A 455 24.85 -42.12 5.63
N ALA A 456 24.31 -42.95 4.73
CA ALA A 456 24.75 -44.32 4.61
C ALA A 456 26.04 -44.24 3.79
N PRO A 457 27.18 -44.79 4.24
CA PRO A 457 28.35 -44.88 3.38
C PRO A 457 27.90 -45.55 2.07
N LEU A 458 28.39 -45.05 0.92
CA LEU A 458 28.10 -45.57 -0.42
C LEU A 458 28.19 -47.12 -0.52
N GLN A 459 28.92 -47.76 0.40
CA GLN A 459 28.97 -49.21 0.61
C GLN A 459 27.60 -49.87 0.90
N ALA A 460 26.71 -49.23 1.68
CA ALA A 460 25.44 -49.84 2.11
C ALA A 460 24.36 -49.84 1.02
N CYS A 461 24.49 -49.00 -0.01
CA CYS A 461 23.60 -49.03 -1.18
C CYS A 461 23.83 -50.25 -2.09
N ILE A 462 24.92 -51.00 -1.90
CA ILE A 462 25.27 -52.18 -2.72
C ILE A 462 24.76 -53.48 -2.08
N THR A 463 24.41 -53.50 -0.79
CA THR A 463 24.00 -54.74 -0.11
C THR A 463 22.72 -54.55 0.72
N ARG A 464 21.60 -54.87 0.07
CA ARG A 464 20.20 -55.03 0.56
C ARG A 464 19.33 -53.76 0.65
N PRO A 465 18.11 -53.78 0.08
CA PRO A 465 17.16 -52.70 0.22
C PRO A 465 16.39 -52.81 1.54
N HIS A 466 16.52 -51.82 2.43
CA HIS A 466 15.53 -51.55 3.45
C HIS A 466 14.65 -50.36 3.03
N VAL A 467 13.35 -50.50 3.27
CA VAL A 467 12.32 -49.53 2.87
C VAL A 467 12.44 -48.26 3.72
N VAL A 468 12.69 -47.12 3.08
CA VAL A 468 12.62 -45.79 3.70
C VAL A 468 11.15 -45.33 3.69
N PRO A 469 10.52 -45.03 4.85
CA PRO A 469 9.14 -44.54 4.87
C PRO A 469 9.02 -43.15 4.20
N LYS A 470 7.92 -42.91 3.47
CA LYS A 470 7.66 -41.64 2.78
C LYS A 470 7.44 -40.48 3.79
N LYS A 471 8.12 -39.35 3.52
CA LYS A 471 8.54 -38.29 4.47
C LYS A 471 7.46 -37.35 5.06
N VAL A 472 6.26 -37.23 4.51
CA VAL A 472 5.32 -36.15 4.90
C VAL A 472 4.14 -36.63 5.77
N ALA A 473 3.64 -37.85 5.56
CA ALA A 473 2.48 -38.37 6.29
C ALA A 473 2.81 -39.12 7.60
N ALA A 474 4.11 -39.30 7.91
CA ALA A 474 4.57 -39.97 9.12
C ALA A 474 4.66 -39.01 10.32
N ILE A 475 4.97 -37.72 10.07
CA ILE A 475 5.06 -36.68 11.12
C ILE A 475 3.73 -36.51 11.83
N GLY A 476 2.64 -36.45 11.06
CA GLY A 476 1.30 -36.35 11.63
C GLY A 476 0.83 -37.64 12.32
N ARG A 477 1.19 -38.82 11.81
CA ARG A 477 0.75 -40.11 12.37
C ARG A 477 1.46 -40.51 13.66
N GLN A 478 2.73 -40.15 13.86
CA GLN A 478 3.42 -40.39 15.13
C GLN A 478 3.01 -39.37 16.21
N GLN A 479 2.40 -38.24 15.83
CA GLN A 479 1.86 -37.23 16.74
C GLN A 479 0.36 -37.42 17.06
N ASP A 480 -0.28 -38.48 16.57
CA ASP A 480 -1.66 -38.90 16.92
C ASP A 480 -1.81 -39.33 18.41
N PHE A 481 -0.83 -39.03 19.26
CA PHE A 481 -0.88 -39.15 20.71
C PHE A 481 -1.99 -38.29 21.35
N TRP A 482 -2.44 -37.25 20.62
CA TRP A 482 -3.52 -36.35 21.02
C TRP A 482 -4.69 -36.48 20.03
N HIS A 483 -5.89 -36.77 20.52
CA HIS A 483 -7.09 -36.91 19.68
C HIS A 483 -7.56 -35.54 19.15
N GLY A 484 -6.95 -35.04 18.06
CA GLY A 484 -7.31 -33.80 17.39
C GLY A 484 -6.94 -33.77 15.91
N GLN A 485 -7.27 -32.68 15.21
CA GLN A 485 -6.89 -32.50 13.80
C GLN A 485 -5.43 -32.07 13.70
N THR A 486 -4.67 -32.81 12.89
CA THR A 486 -3.31 -32.44 12.46
C THR A 486 -3.37 -31.86 11.05
N VAL A 487 -2.92 -30.62 10.88
CA VAL A 487 -2.89 -29.94 9.57
C VAL A 487 -1.46 -29.50 9.26
N HIS A 488 -0.98 -29.86 8.08
CA HIS A 488 0.36 -29.51 7.58
C HIS A 488 0.28 -28.36 6.59
N TYR A 489 1.10 -27.31 6.80
CA TYR A 489 1.23 -26.18 5.88
C TYR A 489 2.59 -26.22 5.16
N GLN A 490 2.55 -26.16 3.83
CA GLN A 490 3.72 -25.96 2.97
C GLN A 490 3.60 -24.61 2.24
N GLU A 491 3.88 -23.51 2.94
CA GLU A 491 4.05 -22.19 2.32
C GLU A 491 5.50 -21.70 2.53
N HIS A 492 6.21 -21.42 1.44
CA HIS A 492 7.67 -21.25 1.40
C HIS A 492 8.26 -20.09 2.22
N ARG A 493 7.44 -19.27 2.92
CA ARG A 493 7.92 -18.14 3.74
C ARG A 493 7.10 -17.85 5.01
N ARG A 494 6.12 -18.69 5.38
CA ARG A 494 5.25 -18.44 6.54
C ARG A 494 4.89 -19.76 7.21
N ALA A 495 5.62 -20.11 8.26
CA ALA A 495 5.40 -21.31 9.05
C ALA A 495 5.63 -20.97 10.53
N VAL A 496 4.58 -21.01 11.34
CA VAL A 496 4.63 -20.81 12.80
C VAL A 496 3.76 -21.87 13.45
N ILE A 497 4.26 -22.51 14.51
CA ILE A 497 3.54 -23.54 15.26
C ILE A 497 2.55 -22.86 16.20
N PHE A 498 1.29 -23.30 16.14
CA PHE A 498 0.29 -22.98 17.16
C PHE A 498 -0.31 -24.29 17.70
N ALA A 499 -0.57 -24.34 19.00
CA ALA A 499 -1.48 -25.31 19.59
C ALA A 499 -2.66 -24.51 20.15
N LEU A 500 -3.84 -24.65 19.54
CA LEU A 500 -5.04 -23.93 19.95
C LEU A 500 -6.07 -24.92 20.51
N PRO A 501 -6.73 -24.61 21.64
CA PRO A 501 -8.04 -25.18 21.91
C PRO A 501 -8.99 -24.73 20.80
N ARG A 502 -9.94 -25.59 20.42
CA ARG A 502 -10.86 -25.38 19.30
C ARG A 502 -11.63 -24.05 19.45
N ALA A 503 -11.14 -22.98 18.84
CA ALA A 503 -11.88 -21.73 18.67
C ALA A 503 -12.81 -21.89 17.46
N SER A 504 -14.02 -21.38 17.63
CA SER A 504 -15.22 -21.57 16.83
C SER A 504 -15.09 -21.12 15.37
N ASP A 505 -14.73 -22.03 14.47
CA ASP A 505 -14.98 -21.86 13.03
C ASP A 505 -15.41 -23.16 12.33
N ALA A 506 -16.19 -23.98 13.04
CA ALA A 506 -17.03 -25.00 12.45
C ALA A 506 -18.46 -24.81 12.97
N LYS A 507 -19.31 -24.18 12.14
CA LYS A 507 -20.74 -23.97 12.41
C LYS A 507 -21.43 -25.28 12.86
N ARG A 508 -21.69 -25.46 14.17
CA ARG A 508 -22.92 -25.95 14.84
C ARG A 508 -22.66 -26.37 16.31
N PRO A 509 -23.71 -26.35 17.19
CA PRO A 509 -23.55 -26.12 18.62
C PRO A 509 -23.28 -27.41 19.40
N GLY A 510 -22.41 -27.30 20.40
CA GLY A 510 -22.17 -28.33 21.42
C GLY A 510 -21.18 -27.81 22.44
N ASN A 511 -21.69 -27.42 23.62
CA ASN A 511 -20.95 -26.93 24.78
C ASN A 511 -19.67 -27.73 25.06
N VAL A 512 -18.51 -27.08 25.14
CA VAL A 512 -17.44 -27.47 26.07
C VAL A 512 -16.63 -26.23 26.49
N THR A 513 -16.67 -25.94 27.79
CA THR A 513 -15.76 -25.04 28.53
C THR A 513 -14.52 -25.81 29.00
N ALA A 514 -13.36 -25.15 28.99
CA ALA A 514 -12.26 -25.45 29.90
C ALA A 514 -11.84 -24.12 30.57
N GLN A 515 -11.82 -24.11 31.90
CA GLN A 515 -11.34 -22.99 32.73
C GLN A 515 -9.83 -22.82 32.59
#